data_AF-A0A164E0T2-F1
#
_entry.id   AF-A0A164E0T2-F1
#
_cell.length_a   1.000
_cell.length_b   1.000
_cell.length_c   1.000
_cell.angle_alpha   90.00
_cell.angle_beta   90.00
_cell.angle_gamma   90.00
#
_symmetry.space_group_name_H-M   'P 1'
#
loop_
_entity.id
_entity.type
_entity.pdbx_description
1 polymer ?
#
loop_
_entity_poly.entity_id
_entity_poly.type
_entity_poly.pdbx_seq_one_letter_code
_entity_poly.pdbx_strand_id
1 'polypeptide(L)'
;QLDDHTVVIDHLRARCNAGRNRHVWRQQFTAKKQGIQQAADDWLCELRDLARKCEFATDFCASCEPTRIFGQLIFGVESDEVRVKLLEHGATLSLDQALTIIRTAEASNKQSKKLKTGDAAAIQGATSSYKRFKQKSSNPPVGGSSSAGAKFTG
;
A
#
# COMPACT_ATOMS: atom_id res chain seq x y z
N GLN A 1 21.78 52.84 -9.80
CA GLN A 1 21.82 52.12 -8.51
C GLN A 1 20.72 51.05 -8.53
N LEU A 2 20.97 49.94 -9.22
CA LEU A 2 20.08 48.75 -9.27
C LEU A 2 20.83 47.46 -8.87
N ASP A 3 22.16 47.51 -8.85
CA ASP A 3 23.03 46.36 -8.54
C ASP A 3 23.04 45.96 -7.06
N ASP A 4 22.60 46.83 -6.17
CA ASP A 4 22.59 46.56 -4.72
C ASP A 4 21.50 45.55 -4.34
N HIS A 5 20.34 45.60 -5.02
CA HIS A 5 19.24 44.70 -4.73
C HIS A 5 19.48 43.27 -5.22
N THR A 6 20.18 43.10 -6.36
CA THR A 6 20.57 41.77 -6.85
C THR A 6 21.58 41.10 -5.92
N VAL A 7 22.56 41.86 -5.41
CA VAL A 7 23.52 41.38 -4.40
C VAL A 7 22.81 40.96 -3.10
N VAL A 8 21.84 41.75 -2.64
CA VAL A 8 21.02 41.40 -1.47
C VAL A 8 20.18 40.14 -1.72
N ILE A 9 19.53 40.02 -2.89
CA ILE A 9 18.80 38.80 -3.27
C ILE A 9 19.75 37.59 -3.28
N ASP A 10 20.94 37.73 -3.84
CA ASP A 10 21.86 36.61 -3.97
C ASP A 10 22.47 36.22 -2.62
N HIS A 11 22.70 37.16 -1.70
CA HIS A 11 23.08 36.85 -0.32
C HIS A 11 21.93 36.21 0.47
N LEU A 12 20.68 36.64 0.28
CA LEU A 12 19.51 35.99 0.87
C LEU A 12 19.34 34.58 0.32
N ARG A 13 19.50 34.39 -1.00
CA ARG A 13 19.55 33.05 -1.62
C ARG A 13 20.69 32.25 -1.00
N ALA A 14 21.91 32.77 -0.95
CA ALA A 14 23.06 32.07 -0.37
C ALA A 14 22.85 31.68 1.10
N ARG A 15 22.20 32.54 1.91
CA ARG A 15 21.88 32.27 3.32
C ARG A 15 20.75 31.26 3.47
N CYS A 16 19.72 31.33 2.63
CA CYS A 16 18.70 30.28 2.50
C CYS A 16 19.30 28.96 1.96
N ASN A 17 20.37 29.04 1.16
CA ASN A 17 21.09 27.90 0.58
C ASN A 17 22.15 27.34 1.53
N ALA A 18 22.60 28.09 2.53
CA ALA A 18 23.53 27.61 3.55
C ALA A 18 22.91 26.49 4.41
N GLY A 19 21.57 26.42 4.48
CA GLY A 19 20.82 25.26 5.02
C GLY A 19 20.65 24.10 4.02
N ARG A 20 21.11 24.24 2.78
CA ARG A 20 21.09 23.21 1.73
C ARG A 20 22.47 22.58 1.55
N ASN A 21 22.96 21.91 2.58
CA ASN A 21 24.05 20.96 2.34
C ASN A 21 23.48 19.79 1.52
N ARG A 22 23.71 19.79 0.20
CA ARG A 22 23.25 18.73 -0.71
C ARG A 22 23.65 17.33 -0.23
N HIS A 23 24.80 17.19 0.46
CA HIS A 23 25.26 15.91 0.99
C HIS A 23 24.38 15.43 2.15
N VAL A 24 23.93 16.35 3.02
CA VAL A 24 22.97 16.02 4.10
C VAL A 24 21.65 15.56 3.48
N TRP A 25 21.14 16.26 2.47
CA TRP A 25 19.92 15.84 1.77
C TRP A 25 20.08 14.50 1.06
N ARG A 26 21.23 14.24 0.41
CA ARG A 26 21.54 12.94 -0.21
C ARG A 26 21.60 11.81 0.82
N GLN A 27 22.14 12.09 2.01
CA GLN A 27 22.13 11.13 3.11
C GLN A 27 20.70 10.85 3.60
N GLN A 28 19.88 11.89 3.79
CA GLN A 28 18.47 11.73 4.16
C GLN A 28 17.68 10.96 3.09
N PHE A 29 17.91 11.26 1.82
CA PHE A 29 17.32 10.55 0.69
C PHE A 29 17.66 9.05 0.73
N THR A 30 18.94 8.71 0.92
CA THR A 30 19.40 7.32 0.99
C THR A 30 18.81 6.58 2.20
N ALA A 31 18.67 7.28 3.32
CA ALA A 31 18.09 6.72 4.55
C ALA A 31 16.55 6.60 4.49
N LYS A 32 15.88 7.28 3.54
CA LYS A 32 14.42 7.34 3.49
C LYS A 32 13.82 6.00 3.05
N LYS A 33 13.28 5.25 4.00
CA LYS A 33 12.50 4.04 3.76
C LYS A 33 11.00 4.36 3.70
N GLN A 34 10.23 3.50 3.04
CA GLN A 34 8.79 3.49 3.13
C GLN A 34 8.40 3.23 4.60
N GLY A 35 7.51 4.04 5.15
CA GLY A 35 6.98 3.86 6.49
C GLY A 35 6.05 2.65 6.56
N ILE A 36 5.85 2.12 7.78
CA ILE A 36 4.88 1.06 8.04
C ILE A 36 3.49 1.54 7.59
N GLN A 37 2.87 0.80 6.67
CA GLN A 37 1.56 1.12 6.09
C GLN A 37 1.49 2.48 5.37
N GLN A 38 2.63 3.09 5.03
CA GLN A 38 2.66 4.29 4.19
C GLN A 38 2.29 3.92 2.76
N ALA A 39 1.40 4.68 2.12
CA ALA A 39 1.06 4.46 0.73
C ALA A 39 2.25 4.77 -0.20
N ALA A 40 2.40 3.98 -1.26
CA ALA A 40 3.50 4.11 -2.22
C ALA A 40 3.57 5.50 -2.84
N ASP A 41 2.41 6.09 -3.16
CA ASP A 41 2.33 7.39 -3.81
C ASP A 41 2.74 8.53 -2.87
N ASP A 42 2.35 8.47 -1.60
CA ASP A 42 2.76 9.43 -0.59
C ASP A 42 4.27 9.36 -0.36
N TRP A 43 4.80 8.14 -0.25
CA TRP A 43 6.24 7.92 -0.11
C TRP A 43 7.02 8.40 -1.34
N LEU A 44 6.52 8.14 -2.56
CA LEU A 44 7.13 8.64 -3.79
C LEU A 44 7.16 10.17 -3.86
N CYS A 45 6.11 10.84 -3.39
CA CYS A 45 6.09 12.29 -3.24
C CYS A 45 7.21 12.77 -2.29
N GLU A 46 7.37 12.14 -1.13
CA GLU A 46 8.45 12.48 -0.19
C GLU A 46 9.85 12.24 -0.80
N LEU A 47 10.03 11.16 -1.57
CA LEU A 47 11.28 10.89 -2.27
C LEU A 47 11.59 11.96 -3.31
N ARG A 48 10.59 12.40 -4.09
CA ARG A 48 10.73 13.49 -5.07
C ARG A 48 11.07 14.82 -4.38
N ASP A 49 10.45 15.09 -3.24
CA ASP A 49 10.73 16.30 -2.45
C ASP A 49 12.16 16.32 -1.91
N LEU A 50 12.67 15.17 -1.45
CA LEU A 50 14.07 15.03 -1.05
C LEU A 50 15.01 15.13 -2.26
N ALA A 51 14.69 14.48 -3.38
CA ALA A 51 15.50 14.49 -4.59
C ALA A 51 15.74 15.92 -5.12
N ARG A 52 14.70 16.77 -5.11
CA ARG A 52 14.82 18.20 -5.47
C ARG A 52 15.83 18.96 -4.62
N LYS A 53 16.00 18.59 -3.34
CA LYS A 53 16.99 19.19 -2.43
C LYS A 53 18.39 18.59 -2.57
N CYS A 54 18.51 17.41 -3.19
CA CYS A 54 19.78 16.73 -3.45
C CYS A 54 20.53 17.30 -4.65
N GLU A 55 19.85 18.11 -5.47
CA GLU A 55 20.38 18.72 -6.69
C GLU A 55 20.92 17.68 -7.68
N PHE A 56 20.28 16.51 -7.77
CA PHE A 56 20.68 15.43 -8.68
C PHE A 56 20.65 15.86 -10.15
N ALA A 57 19.81 16.83 -10.51
CA ALA A 57 19.79 17.44 -11.85
C ALA A 57 21.09 18.17 -12.22
N THR A 58 21.93 18.53 -11.24
CA THR A 58 23.25 19.14 -11.46
C THR A 58 24.38 18.12 -11.57
N ASP A 59 24.07 16.83 -11.36
CA ASP A 59 25.05 15.76 -11.58
C ASP A 59 25.29 15.54 -13.09
N PHE A 60 26.24 14.67 -13.42
CA PHE A 60 26.73 14.47 -14.79
C PHE A 60 25.67 14.01 -15.82
N CYS A 61 24.48 13.58 -15.38
CA CYS A 61 23.48 13.00 -16.26
C CYS A 61 22.04 13.47 -15.99
N ALA A 62 21.28 13.73 -17.05
CA ALA A 62 19.87 14.13 -16.96
C ALA A 62 18.97 13.03 -16.35
N SER A 63 19.40 11.77 -16.39
CA SER A 63 18.70 10.62 -15.81
C SER A 63 19.07 10.33 -14.35
N CYS A 64 19.97 11.12 -13.76
CA CYS A 64 20.52 10.84 -12.44
C CYS A 64 19.44 10.88 -11.35
N GLU A 65 18.51 11.84 -11.40
CA GLU A 65 17.39 11.89 -10.45
C GLU A 65 16.43 10.69 -10.55
N PRO A 66 15.83 10.37 -11.73
CA PRO A 66 14.99 9.18 -11.89
C PRO A 66 15.68 7.88 -11.47
N THR A 67 16.96 7.69 -11.83
CA THR A 67 17.71 6.48 -11.45
C THR A 67 17.90 6.37 -9.94
N ARG A 68 18.12 7.49 -9.24
CA ARG A 68 18.25 7.50 -7.76
C ARG A 68 16.92 7.21 -7.09
N ILE A 69 15.82 7.80 -7.57
CA ILE A 69 14.46 7.51 -7.08
C ILE A 69 14.12 6.04 -7.29
N PHE A 70 14.42 5.50 -8.47
CA PHE A 70 14.20 4.09 -8.78
C PHE A 70 14.98 3.16 -7.85
N GLY A 71 16.28 3.41 -7.65
CA GLY A 71 17.08 2.65 -6.69
C GLY A 71 16.50 2.72 -5.27
N GLN A 72 16.02 3.90 -4.85
CA GLN A 72 15.41 4.05 -3.54
C GLN A 72 14.07 3.34 -3.42
N LEU A 73 13.26 3.23 -4.48
CA LEU A 73 12.04 2.42 -4.46
C LEU A 73 12.36 0.93 -4.22
N ILE A 74 13.39 0.39 -4.88
CA ILE A 74 13.77 -1.02 -4.73
C ILE A 74 14.33 -1.30 -3.32
N PHE A 75 15.32 -0.52 -2.88
CA PHE A 75 15.98 -0.76 -1.59
C PHE A 75 15.20 -0.23 -0.39
N GLY A 76 14.28 0.70 -0.63
CA GLY A 76 13.57 1.47 0.38
C GLY A 76 12.17 0.99 0.71
N VAL A 77 11.59 0.10 -0.12
CA VAL A 77 10.27 -0.47 0.12
C VAL A 77 10.24 -1.20 1.46
N GLU A 78 9.12 -1.08 2.18
CA GLU A 78 8.99 -1.61 3.55
C GLU A 78 8.92 -3.14 3.57
N SER A 79 8.24 -3.73 2.59
CA SER A 79 8.01 -5.16 2.53
C SER A 79 9.14 -5.92 1.84
N ASP A 80 9.76 -6.84 2.57
CA ASP A 80 10.80 -7.73 2.05
C ASP A 80 10.32 -8.61 0.89
N GLU A 81 9.07 -9.09 0.95
CA GLU A 81 8.48 -9.86 -0.14
C GLU A 81 8.34 -9.02 -1.42
N VAL A 82 7.94 -7.76 -1.29
CA VAL A 82 7.86 -6.84 -2.43
C VAL A 82 9.27 -6.54 -2.96
N ARG A 83 10.23 -6.31 -2.06
CA ARG A 83 11.63 -6.09 -2.44
C ARG A 83 12.22 -7.27 -3.21
N VAL A 84 11.98 -8.50 -2.78
CA VAL A 84 12.42 -9.71 -3.50
C VAL A 84 11.79 -9.75 -4.90
N LYS A 85 10.48 -9.54 -5.02
CA LYS A 85 9.79 -9.50 -6.32
C LYS A 85 10.36 -8.43 -7.26
N LEU A 86 10.68 -7.25 -6.75
CA LEU A 86 11.33 -6.20 -7.55
C LEU A 86 12.71 -6.67 -8.06
N LEU A 87 13.51 -7.32 -7.21
CA LEU A 87 14.82 -7.83 -7.59
C LEU A 87 14.76 -8.98 -8.61
N GLU A 88 13.71 -9.80 -8.59
CA GLU A 88 13.50 -10.88 -9.57
C GLU A 88 13.36 -10.37 -11.02
N HIS A 89 12.83 -9.16 -11.23
CA HIS A 89 12.74 -8.55 -12.56
C HIS A 89 14.10 -8.08 -13.12
N GLY A 90 15.11 -7.92 -12.26
CA GLY A 90 16.48 -7.59 -12.64
C GLY A 90 16.59 -6.32 -13.49
N ALA A 91 17.43 -6.38 -14.53
CA ALA A 91 17.74 -5.23 -15.39
C ALA A 91 16.58 -4.73 -16.27
N THR A 92 15.50 -5.52 -16.40
CA THR A 92 14.34 -5.15 -17.22
C THR A 92 13.31 -4.29 -16.48
N LEU A 93 13.48 -4.16 -15.16
CA LEU A 93 12.55 -3.42 -14.31
C LEU A 93 12.61 -1.92 -14.61
N SER A 94 11.48 -1.33 -14.95
CA SER A 94 11.32 0.12 -15.07
C SER A 94 10.75 0.75 -13.80
N LEU A 95 10.88 2.08 -13.69
CA LEU A 95 10.31 2.86 -12.58
C LEU A 95 8.79 2.65 -12.44
N ASP A 96 8.07 2.70 -13.55
CA ASP A 96 6.61 2.55 -13.57
C ASP A 96 6.17 1.12 -13.21
N GLN A 97 6.94 0.12 -13.67
CA GLN A 97 6.70 -1.27 -13.28
C GLN A 97 6.91 -1.48 -11.79
N ALA A 98 8.01 -0.95 -11.23
CA ALA A 98 8.28 -1.05 -9.80
C ALA A 98 7.14 -0.42 -8.97
N LEU A 99 6.71 0.78 -9.34
CA LEU A 99 5.61 1.46 -8.66
C LEU A 99 4.29 0.69 -8.78
N THR A 100 4.01 0.09 -9.93
CA THR A 100 2.85 -0.79 -10.13
C THR A 100 2.90 -1.99 -9.19
N ILE A 101 4.03 -2.67 -9.09
CA ILE A 101 4.21 -3.83 -8.19
C ILE A 101 3.94 -3.44 -6.73
N ILE A 102 4.51 -2.31 -6.28
CA ILE A 102 4.31 -1.83 -4.90
C ILE A 102 2.83 -1.52 -4.65
N ARG A 103 2.17 -0.75 -5.53
CA ARG A 103 0.74 -0.43 -5.42
C ARG A 103 -0.15 -1.68 -5.42
N THR A 104 0.14 -2.66 -6.27
CA THR A 104 -0.61 -3.93 -6.33
C THR A 104 -0.44 -4.71 -5.03
N ALA A 105 0.77 -4.75 -4.46
CA ALA A 105 1.02 -5.39 -3.18
C ALA A 105 0.24 -4.70 -2.04
N GLU A 106 0.23 -3.37 -1.99
CA GLU A 106 -0.55 -2.58 -1.02
C GLU A 106 -2.05 -2.87 -1.11
N ALA A 107 -2.61 -2.86 -2.32
CA ALA A 107 -4.00 -3.17 -2.56
C ALA A 107 -4.35 -4.60 -2.11
N SER A 108 -3.51 -5.59 -2.46
CA SER A 108 -3.68 -6.98 -2.04
C SER A 108 -3.64 -7.13 -0.51
N ASN A 109 -2.72 -6.43 0.14
CA ASN A 109 -2.58 -6.48 1.60
C ASN A 109 -3.78 -5.84 2.30
N LYS A 110 -4.30 -4.72 1.75
CA LYS A 110 -5.52 -4.06 2.24
C LYS A 110 -6.75 -4.96 2.11
N GLN A 111 -6.92 -5.64 0.97
CA GLN A 111 -8.02 -6.59 0.78
C GLN A 111 -7.89 -7.81 1.70
N SER A 112 -6.69 -8.38 1.82
CA SER A 112 -6.43 -9.54 2.69
C SER A 112 -6.75 -9.25 4.16
N LYS A 113 -6.42 -8.05 4.66
CA LYS A 113 -6.81 -7.60 6.00
C LYS A 113 -8.32 -7.51 6.15
N LYS A 114 -9.03 -6.99 5.15
CA LYS A 114 -10.50 -6.89 5.15
C LYS A 114 -11.18 -8.26 5.25
N LEU A 115 -10.68 -9.27 4.52
CA LEU A 115 -11.20 -10.65 4.59
C LEU A 115 -11.02 -11.26 5.98
N LYS A 116 -9.86 -11.08 6.61
CA LYS A 116 -9.57 -11.60 7.96
C LYS A 116 -10.50 -11.03 9.04
N THR A 117 -10.94 -9.78 8.89
CA THR A 117 -11.77 -9.09 9.89
C THR A 117 -13.27 -9.17 9.59
N GLY A 118 -13.67 -9.08 8.32
CA GLY A 118 -15.08 -9.00 7.91
C GLY A 118 -15.77 -10.35 7.71
N ASP A 119 -15.07 -11.34 7.17
CA ASP A 119 -15.69 -12.61 6.79
C ASP A 119 -15.53 -13.71 7.83
N ALA A 120 -14.60 -13.58 8.78
CA ALA A 120 -14.45 -14.57 9.85
C ALA A 120 -15.75 -14.73 10.66
N ALA A 121 -16.46 -13.63 10.94
CA ALA A 121 -17.75 -13.66 11.64
C ALA A 121 -18.90 -14.18 10.75
N ALA A 122 -18.91 -13.83 9.45
CA ALA A 122 -19.94 -14.26 8.51
C ALA A 122 -19.80 -15.75 8.14
N ILE A 123 -18.57 -16.25 7.98
CA ILE A 123 -18.26 -17.64 7.65
C ILE A 123 -18.49 -18.56 8.86
N GLN A 124 -18.20 -18.11 10.09
CA GLN A 124 -18.48 -18.89 11.30
C GLN A 124 -19.98 -19.12 11.54
N GLY A 125 -20.85 -18.22 11.07
CA GLY A 125 -22.31 -18.37 11.12
C GLY A 125 -22.94 -19.10 9.91
N ALA A 126 -22.18 -19.27 8.83
CA ALA A 126 -22.66 -19.86 7.58
C ALA A 126 -22.71 -21.40 7.68
N THR A 127 -23.78 -21.93 8.27
CA THR A 127 -24.09 -23.36 8.17
C THR A 127 -24.49 -23.71 6.74
N SER A 128 -23.74 -24.62 6.11
CA SER A 128 -24.06 -25.14 4.78
C SER A 128 -25.49 -25.68 4.71
N SER A 129 -26.20 -25.36 3.63
CA SER A 129 -27.58 -25.81 3.37
C SER A 129 -27.74 -27.33 3.49
N TYR A 130 -26.68 -28.08 3.19
CA TYR A 130 -26.64 -29.54 3.34
C TYR A 130 -26.73 -29.98 4.80
N LYS A 131 -26.02 -29.30 5.72
CA LYS A 131 -26.10 -29.58 7.17
C LYS A 131 -27.48 -29.20 7.73
N ARG A 132 -28.07 -28.09 7.27
CA ARG A 132 -29.43 -27.68 7.67
C ARG A 132 -30.49 -28.69 7.23
N PHE A 133 -30.38 -29.23 6.01
CA PHE A 133 -31.34 -30.20 5.51
C PHE A 133 -31.25 -31.55 6.26
N LYS A 134 -30.04 -31.98 6.62
CA LYS A 134 -29.81 -33.21 7.38
C LYS A 134 -30.32 -33.13 8.83
N GLN A 135 -30.23 -31.96 9.48
CA GLN A 135 -30.83 -31.75 10.81
C GLN A 135 -32.36 -31.74 10.78
N LYS A 136 -32.98 -31.28 9.68
CA LYS A 136 -34.44 -31.28 9.52
C LYS A 136 -34.99 -32.68 9.27
N SER A 137 -34.21 -33.60 8.70
CA SER A 137 -34.62 -34.99 8.47
C SER A 137 -34.35 -35.92 9.67
N SER A 138 -33.62 -35.49 10.69
CA SER A 138 -33.26 -36.34 11.84
C SER A 138 -34.20 -36.24 13.04
N ASN A 139 -35.20 -35.35 13.02
CA ASN A 139 -36.23 -35.28 14.07
C ASN A 139 -37.61 -35.62 13.49
N PRO A 140 -38.20 -36.78 13.83
CA PRO A 140 -39.59 -37.06 13.50
C PRO A 140 -40.52 -36.20 14.38
N PRO A 141 -41.68 -35.75 13.86
CA PRO A 141 -42.68 -35.09 14.69
C PRO A 141 -43.31 -36.10 15.65
N VAL A 142 -43.16 -35.88 16.95
CA VAL A 142 -43.89 -36.61 17.99
C VAL A 142 -45.37 -36.26 17.85
N GLY A 143 -46.18 -37.28 17.58
CA GLY A 143 -47.58 -37.17 17.23
C GLY A 143 -48.44 -36.56 18.33
N GLY A 144 -49.32 -35.65 17.92
CA GLY A 144 -50.54 -35.30 18.63
C GLY A 144 -51.73 -35.58 17.71
N SER A 145 -52.55 -36.56 18.04
CA SER A 145 -53.86 -36.74 17.42
C SER A 145 -54.83 -37.16 18.53
N SER A 146 -55.62 -36.19 18.98
CA SER A 146 -56.81 -36.42 19.79
C SER A 146 -58.03 -36.37 18.89
N SER A 147 -58.98 -37.26 19.16
CA SER A 147 -60.09 -37.69 18.33
C SER A 147 -61.20 -36.66 18.12
N ALA A 148 -61.81 -36.66 16.93
CA ALA A 148 -63.15 -36.15 16.70
C ALA A 148 -63.91 -37.12 15.78
N GLY A 149 -64.85 -37.87 16.36
CA GLY A 149 -65.76 -38.74 15.62
C GLY A 149 -66.94 -37.94 15.06
N ALA A 150 -67.23 -38.12 13.78
CA ALA A 150 -68.48 -37.69 13.15
C ALA A 150 -69.26 -38.94 12.72
N LYS A 151 -70.43 -39.14 13.32
CA LYS A 151 -71.43 -40.15 12.95
C LYS A 151 -72.18 -39.70 11.70
N PHE A 152 -72.41 -40.62 10.76
CA PHE A 152 -73.35 -40.45 9.65
C PHE A 152 -74.47 -41.48 9.84
N THR A 153 -75.72 -41.02 9.94
CA THR A 153 -76.93 -41.85 10.01
C THR A 153 -77.54 -41.93 8.62
N GLY A 154 -78.03 -43.12 8.26
CA GLY A 154 -79.01 -43.31 7.19
C GLY A 154 -80.43 -42.97 7.65
#